data_AF-A0A2E6JLB4-F1
#
_entry.id   AF-A0A2E6JLB4-F1
#
_cell.length_a   1.000
_cell.length_b   1.000
_cell.length_c   1.000
_cell.angle_alpha   90.00
_cell.angle_beta   90.00
_cell.angle_gamma   90.00
#
_symmetry.space_group_name_H-M   'P 1'
#
loop_
_entity.id
_entity.type
_entity.pdbx_description
1 polymer ?
#
loop_
_entity_poly.entity_id
_entity_poly.type
_entity_poly.pdbx_seq_one_letter_code
_entity_poly.pdbx_strand_id
1 'polypeptide(L)'
;MNMMACLDSQEKTCGLMPQEQEFCRACTKRLWMLNLQSVQARKGTREQRKQLRKLQQERLEMAILGIDISTLDLASITENIFFFILASIVIGGALGLIYAQRVAHSMMALIFCFMGVAGIFILMSAEFIAVIQILVYLASVMLVVLFGIMLTRRQILEEDFE
;
A
#
# COMPACT_ATOMS: atom_id res chain seq x y z
N MET A 1 8.84 43.33 8.95
CA MET A 1 9.66 43.18 10.18
C MET A 1 8.74 42.64 11.28
N ASN A 2 8.82 41.44 11.84
CA ASN A 2 9.67 40.25 11.70
C ASN A 2 8.80 39.05 12.18
N MET A 3 8.60 38.03 11.34
CA MET A 3 8.04 36.73 11.75
C MET A 3 8.62 35.65 10.83
N MET A 4 9.95 35.62 10.77
CA MET A 4 10.73 34.78 9.85
C MET A 4 11.96 34.18 10.56
N ALA A 5 11.78 33.69 11.79
CA ALA A 5 12.89 33.05 12.53
C ALA A 5 12.46 31.95 13.52
N CYS A 6 11.43 31.16 13.19
CA CYS A 6 11.11 29.95 13.98
C CYS A 6 10.55 28.82 13.09
N LEU A 7 11.12 28.65 11.89
CA LEU A 7 10.79 27.57 10.96
C LEU A 7 11.98 26.65 10.65
N ASP A 8 13.01 26.62 11.51
CA ASP A 8 14.27 25.90 11.21
C ASP A 8 14.81 25.05 12.40
N SER A 9 13.96 24.64 13.35
CA SER A 9 14.44 23.89 14.53
C SER A 9 13.44 22.88 15.14
N GLN A 10 12.73 22.11 14.30
CA GLN A 10 11.92 20.96 14.73
C GLN A 10 12.01 19.76 13.77
N GLU A 11 13.09 19.65 12.97
CA GLU A 11 13.34 18.47 12.11
C GLU A 11 14.49 17.58 12.61
N LYS A 12 15.06 17.84 13.78
CA LYS A 12 16.12 17.01 14.35
C LYS A 12 15.83 16.73 15.81
N THR A 13 15.85 15.45 16.18
CA THR A 13 15.43 14.82 17.46
C THR A 13 13.92 14.53 17.50
N CYS A 14 13.39 13.31 17.70
CA CYS A 14 13.89 12.12 18.39
C CYS A 14 13.15 10.86 17.91
N GLY A 15 13.90 9.76 17.75
CA GLY A 15 13.38 8.45 18.11
C GLY A 15 13.35 8.28 19.64
N LEU A 16 12.47 7.40 20.12
CA LEU A 16 12.33 6.82 21.47
C LEU A 16 11.81 7.68 22.66
N MET A 17 10.60 7.29 23.12
CA MET A 17 10.23 6.97 24.53
C MET A 17 9.99 8.10 25.56
N PRO A 18 9.24 7.83 26.67
CA PRO A 18 8.20 8.71 27.21
C PRO A 18 8.52 9.28 28.60
N GLN A 19 8.61 10.60 28.74
CA GLN A 19 8.62 11.24 30.07
C GLN A 19 8.29 12.74 29.98
N GLU A 20 7.00 13.12 29.90
CA GLU A 20 6.53 14.51 30.11
C GLU A 20 4.98 14.51 30.20
N GLN A 21 4.42 13.75 31.15
CA GLN A 21 2.96 13.55 31.26
C GLN A 21 2.27 14.42 32.32
N GLU A 22 2.97 15.34 33.00
CA GLU A 22 2.39 16.02 34.18
C GLU A 22 1.96 17.48 33.96
N PHE A 23 2.54 18.22 33.01
CA PHE A 23 2.25 19.66 32.86
C PHE A 23 0.90 19.98 32.15
N CYS A 24 0.34 19.03 31.38
CA CYS A 24 -0.82 19.27 30.50
C CYS A 24 -2.18 19.32 31.24
N ARG A 25 -2.29 18.86 32.49
CA ARG A 25 -3.59 18.65 33.15
C ARG A 25 -4.23 19.91 33.75
N ALA A 26 -3.45 20.97 33.99
CA ALA A 26 -3.93 22.18 34.67
C ALA A 26 -4.57 23.22 33.72
N CYS A 27 -4.10 23.30 32.47
CA CYS A 27 -4.60 24.29 31.50
C CYS A 27 -5.98 23.93 30.91
N THR A 28 -6.34 22.63 30.91
CA THR A 28 -7.57 22.12 30.27
C THR A 28 -8.86 22.53 30.99
N LYS A 29 -8.84 22.72 32.32
CA LYS A 29 -10.07 22.95 33.11
C LYS A 29 -10.72 24.32 32.85
N ARG A 30 -9.93 25.36 32.56
CA ARG A 30 -10.43 26.74 32.44
C ARG A 30 -11.00 27.04 31.05
N LEU A 31 -10.44 26.41 30.01
CA LEU A 31 -10.95 26.48 28.64
C LEU A 31 -12.29 25.72 28.49
N TRP A 32 -12.51 24.69 29.31
CA TRP A 32 -13.72 23.85 29.25
C TRP A 32 -14.99 24.57 29.72
N MET A 33 -14.90 25.42 30.74
CA MET A 33 -16.06 26.12 31.31
C MET A 33 -16.60 27.22 30.38
N LEU A 34 -15.72 27.96 29.70
CA LEU A 34 -16.13 29.02 28.76
C LEU A 34 -16.72 28.46 27.45
N ASN A 35 -16.31 27.25 27.05
CA ASN A 35 -16.85 26.60 25.86
C ASN A 35 -18.32 26.19 26.07
N LEU A 36 -18.71 25.84 27.29
CA LEU A 36 -20.04 25.27 27.59
C LEU A 36 -21.20 26.26 27.42
N GLN A 37 -20.99 27.56 27.69
CA GLN A 37 -22.02 28.60 27.49
C GLN A 37 -22.31 28.89 26.01
N SER A 38 -21.34 28.70 25.11
CA SER A 38 -21.48 28.97 23.67
C SER A 38 -22.33 27.94 22.90
N VAL A 39 -22.59 26.76 23.49
CA VAL A 39 -23.27 25.63 22.84
C VAL A 39 -24.80 25.73 22.92
N GLN A 40 -25.35 26.42 23.93
CA GLN A 40 -26.81 26.48 24.15
C GLN A 40 -27.54 27.32 23.07
N ALA A 41 -26.92 28.38 22.54
CA ALA A 41 -27.54 29.29 21.59
C ALA A 41 -27.70 28.73 20.15
N ARG A 42 -27.03 27.62 19.77
CA ARG A 42 -27.16 26.99 18.43
C ARG A 42 -28.32 25.99 18.29
N LYS A 43 -29.19 25.86 19.30
CA LYS A 43 -30.20 24.78 19.33
C LYS A 43 -31.47 25.07 18.49
N GLY A 44 -31.87 26.34 18.32
CA GLY A 44 -33.15 26.71 17.67
C GLY A 44 -33.24 26.40 16.17
N THR A 45 -32.14 26.53 15.40
CA THR A 45 -32.13 26.32 13.94
C THR A 45 -31.54 24.95 13.54
N ARG A 46 -31.36 24.04 14.51
CA ARG A 46 -30.68 22.75 14.32
C ARG A 46 -31.62 21.60 14.00
N GLU A 47 -32.89 21.69 14.38
CA GLU A 47 -33.79 20.54 14.31
C GLU A 47 -34.48 20.39 12.96
N GLN A 48 -34.87 21.49 12.31
CA GLN A 48 -35.51 21.44 11.00
C GLN A 48 -34.57 21.01 9.85
N ARG A 49 -33.31 21.47 9.86
CA ARG A 49 -32.32 21.08 8.84
C ARG A 49 -31.85 19.62 8.97
N LYS A 50 -32.08 18.97 10.12
CA LYS A 50 -31.78 17.55 10.29
C LYS A 50 -32.84 16.67 9.63
N GLN A 51 -34.11 17.05 9.73
CA GLN A 51 -35.21 16.27 9.16
C GLN A 51 -35.19 16.28 7.62
N LEU A 52 -34.97 17.43 7.01
CA LEU A 52 -34.95 17.55 5.53
C LEU A 52 -33.77 16.79 4.89
N ARG A 53 -32.60 16.76 5.54
CA ARG A 53 -31.45 15.95 5.05
C ARG A 53 -31.71 14.45 5.15
N LYS A 54 -32.49 13.97 6.13
CA LYS A 54 -32.77 12.54 6.26
C LYS A 54 -33.62 12.02 5.10
N LEU A 55 -34.69 12.74 4.73
CA LEU A 55 -35.55 12.36 3.61
C LEU A 55 -34.85 12.47 2.25
N GLN A 56 -34.00 13.49 2.08
CA GLN A 56 -33.27 13.70 0.82
C GLN A 56 -32.10 12.73 0.64
N GLN A 57 -31.56 12.20 1.74
CA GLN A 57 -30.45 11.26 1.71
C GLN A 57 -30.88 9.81 1.45
N GLU A 58 -32.08 9.38 1.87
CA GLU A 58 -32.61 8.04 1.54
C GLU A 58 -33.03 7.88 0.06
N ARG A 59 -33.46 8.96 -0.61
CA ARG A 59 -33.92 8.89 -2.01
C ARG A 59 -32.78 8.79 -3.03
N LEU A 60 -31.56 9.22 -2.69
CA LEU A 60 -30.41 9.18 -3.60
C LEU A 60 -29.69 7.82 -3.56
N GLU A 61 -29.67 7.15 -2.40
CA GLU A 61 -29.02 5.84 -2.21
C GLU A 61 -29.72 4.70 -2.97
N MET A 62 -31.03 4.82 -3.24
CA MET A 62 -31.81 3.74 -3.87
C MET A 62 -31.58 3.58 -5.39
N ALA A 63 -31.09 4.61 -6.08
CA ALA A 63 -30.88 4.55 -7.54
C ALA A 63 -29.45 4.11 -7.94
N ILE A 64 -28.48 4.26 -7.05
CA ILE A 64 -27.07 3.88 -7.28
C ILE A 64 -26.87 2.38 -6.96
N LEU A 65 -27.45 1.90 -5.85
CA LEU A 65 -27.30 0.51 -5.37
C LEU A 65 -27.82 -0.58 -6.34
N GLY A 66 -28.72 -0.23 -7.26
CA GLY A 66 -29.27 -1.17 -8.26
C GLY A 66 -28.33 -1.45 -9.45
N ILE A 67 -27.36 -0.57 -9.71
CA ILE A 67 -26.33 -0.78 -10.75
C ILE A 67 -25.11 -1.52 -10.16
N ASP A 68 -24.77 -1.29 -8.89
CA ASP A 68 -23.59 -1.86 -8.22
C ASP A 68 -23.67 -3.38 -7.95
N ILE A 69 -24.85 -3.97 -7.69
CA ILE A 69 -24.96 -5.39 -7.27
C ILE A 69 -24.60 -6.38 -8.38
N SER A 70 -24.94 -6.07 -9.64
CA SER A 70 -24.65 -6.96 -10.78
C SER A 70 -23.25 -6.72 -11.35
N THR A 71 -22.72 -5.50 -11.26
CA THR A 71 -21.36 -5.17 -11.68
C THR A 71 -20.32 -5.63 -10.65
N LEU A 72 -20.65 -5.66 -9.35
CA LEU A 72 -19.79 -6.24 -8.30
C LEU A 72 -19.50 -7.71 -8.54
N ASP A 73 -20.51 -8.49 -8.95
CA ASP A 73 -20.37 -9.94 -9.11
C ASP A 73 -19.49 -10.27 -10.33
N LEU A 74 -19.71 -9.62 -11.48
CA LEU A 74 -18.84 -9.78 -12.64
C LEU A 74 -17.43 -9.23 -12.41
N ALA A 75 -17.27 -8.10 -11.71
CA ALA A 75 -15.96 -7.56 -11.35
C ALA A 75 -15.20 -8.51 -10.42
N SER A 76 -15.86 -9.05 -9.40
CA SER A 76 -15.27 -10.01 -8.46
C SER A 76 -14.89 -11.33 -9.13
N ILE A 77 -15.74 -11.87 -10.01
CA ILE A 77 -15.42 -13.05 -10.82
C ILE A 77 -14.21 -12.76 -11.72
N THR A 78 -14.17 -11.58 -12.34
CA THR A 78 -13.07 -11.16 -13.21
C THR A 78 -11.75 -11.05 -12.44
N GLU A 79 -11.75 -10.39 -11.28
CA GLU A 79 -10.59 -10.28 -10.38
C GLU A 79 -10.08 -11.67 -9.96
N ASN A 80 -10.98 -12.57 -9.56
CA ASN A 80 -10.63 -13.93 -9.19
C ASN A 80 -10.01 -14.71 -10.35
N ILE A 81 -10.56 -14.58 -11.56
CA ILE A 81 -10.00 -15.22 -12.76
C ILE A 81 -8.58 -14.70 -13.03
N PHE A 82 -8.37 -13.38 -13.02
CA PHE A 82 -7.04 -12.79 -13.20
C PHE A 82 -6.07 -13.22 -12.09
N PHE A 83 -6.53 -13.30 -10.84
CA PHE A 83 -5.74 -13.80 -9.72
C PHE A 83 -5.27 -15.24 -9.95
N PHE A 84 -6.17 -16.16 -10.33
CA PHE A 84 -5.79 -17.56 -10.61
C PHE A 84 -4.84 -17.67 -11.81
N ILE A 85 -5.06 -16.89 -12.86
CA ILE A 85 -4.16 -16.88 -14.03
C ILE A 85 -2.76 -16.42 -13.60
N LEU A 86 -2.65 -15.27 -12.94
CA LEU A 86 -1.36 -14.74 -12.47
C LEU A 86 -0.69 -15.68 -11.47
N ALA A 87 -1.44 -16.24 -10.51
CA ALA A 87 -0.93 -17.21 -9.55
C ALA A 87 -0.38 -18.46 -10.25
N SER A 88 -1.08 -18.98 -11.27
CA SER A 88 -0.60 -20.12 -12.06
C SER A 88 0.68 -19.80 -12.83
N ILE A 89 0.82 -18.58 -13.36
CA ILE A 89 2.04 -18.10 -14.04
C ILE A 89 3.21 -18.00 -13.05
N VAL A 90 2.98 -17.49 -11.84
CA VAL A 90 4.01 -17.40 -10.79
C VAL A 90 4.48 -18.79 -10.39
N ILE A 91 3.55 -19.73 -10.16
CA ILE A 91 3.87 -21.12 -9.82
C ILE A 91 4.62 -21.80 -10.98
N GLY A 92 4.14 -21.62 -12.21
CA GLY A 92 4.80 -22.16 -13.41
C GLY A 92 6.21 -21.59 -13.61
N GLY A 93 6.41 -20.30 -13.36
CA GLY A 93 7.71 -19.64 -13.39
C GLY A 93 8.66 -20.14 -12.30
N ALA A 94 8.14 -20.37 -11.08
CA ALA A 94 8.91 -20.94 -9.98
C ALA A 94 9.31 -22.40 -10.24
N LEU A 95 8.43 -23.21 -10.82
CA LEU A 95 8.77 -24.57 -11.25
C LEU A 95 9.80 -24.54 -12.39
N GLY A 96 9.60 -23.67 -13.39
CA GLY A 96 10.52 -23.50 -14.50
C GLY A 96 11.91 -23.03 -14.07
N LEU A 97 12.00 -22.23 -13.00
CA LEU A 97 13.26 -21.81 -12.39
C LEU A 97 14.06 -23.01 -11.87
N ILE A 98 13.40 -23.92 -11.14
CA ILE A 98 14.03 -25.08 -10.49
C ILE A 98 14.39 -26.18 -11.49
N TYR A 99 13.51 -26.43 -12.48
CA TYR A 99 13.72 -27.50 -13.46
C TYR A 99 14.64 -27.12 -14.62
N ALA A 100 14.98 -25.84 -14.79
CA ALA A 100 15.82 -25.40 -15.90
C ALA A 100 17.27 -25.89 -15.77
N GLN A 101 17.69 -26.78 -16.68
CA GLN A 101 19.08 -27.28 -16.76
C GLN A 101 20.08 -26.23 -17.24
N ARG A 102 19.59 -25.20 -17.96
CA ARG A 102 20.41 -24.09 -18.46
C ARG A 102 20.14 -22.86 -17.62
N VAL A 103 21.21 -22.28 -17.09
CA VAL A 103 21.17 -21.04 -16.29
C VAL A 103 20.39 -19.92 -16.99
N ALA A 104 20.60 -19.73 -18.29
CA ALA A 104 19.89 -18.70 -19.05
C ALA A 104 18.36 -18.90 -19.07
N HIS A 105 17.90 -20.15 -19.14
CA HIS A 105 16.47 -20.46 -19.12
C HIS A 105 15.88 -20.27 -17.71
N SER A 106 16.65 -20.65 -16.68
CA SER A 106 16.28 -20.43 -15.27
C SER A 106 16.07 -18.92 -15.00
N MET A 107 16.96 -18.07 -15.53
CA MET A 107 16.84 -16.62 -15.40
C MET A 107 15.57 -16.08 -16.05
N MET A 108 15.23 -16.48 -17.27
CA MET A 108 13.97 -16.04 -17.92
C MET A 108 12.73 -16.42 -17.10
N ALA A 109 12.73 -17.62 -16.49
CA ALA A 109 11.65 -18.05 -15.61
C ALA A 109 11.55 -17.21 -14.33
N LEU A 110 12.68 -16.76 -13.77
CA LEU A 110 12.72 -15.82 -12.63
C LEU A 110 12.05 -14.48 -12.96
N ILE A 111 12.31 -13.92 -14.15
CA ILE A 111 11.70 -12.65 -14.60
C ILE A 111 10.17 -12.78 -14.64
N PHE A 112 9.67 -13.86 -15.24
CA PHE A 112 8.23 -14.14 -15.32
C PHE A 112 7.61 -14.30 -13.93
N CYS A 113 8.31 -14.94 -12.99
CA CYS A 113 7.86 -15.10 -11.62
C CYS A 113 7.68 -13.73 -10.91
N PHE A 114 8.68 -12.86 -10.96
CA PHE A 114 8.59 -11.54 -10.33
C PHE A 114 7.57 -10.62 -11.03
N MET A 115 7.41 -10.73 -12.34
CA MET A 115 6.39 -9.99 -13.07
C MET A 115 4.97 -10.42 -12.65
N GLY A 116 4.74 -11.73 -12.48
CA GLY A 116 3.47 -12.25 -11.98
C GLY A 116 3.15 -11.79 -10.56
N VAL A 117 4.16 -11.77 -9.67
CA VAL A 117 4.00 -11.25 -8.30
C VAL A 117 3.66 -9.75 -8.30
N ALA A 118 4.31 -8.95 -9.14
CA ALA A 118 3.97 -7.53 -9.29
C ALA A 118 2.52 -7.34 -9.78
N GLY A 119 2.05 -8.19 -10.70
CA GLY A 119 0.65 -8.20 -11.15
C GLY A 119 -0.33 -8.52 -10.02
N ILE A 120 0.00 -9.47 -9.13
CA ILE A 120 -0.83 -9.82 -7.96
C ILE A 120 -0.91 -8.65 -6.98
N PHE A 121 0.18 -7.89 -6.78
CA PHE A 121 0.14 -6.69 -5.93
C PHE A 121 -0.76 -5.58 -6.51
N ILE A 122 -0.80 -5.43 -7.84
CA ILE A 122 -1.73 -4.49 -8.48
C ILE A 122 -3.19 -4.93 -8.24
N LEU A 123 -3.50 -6.22 -8.37
CA LEU A 123 -4.84 -6.75 -8.09
C LEU A 123 -5.29 -6.49 -6.65
N MET A 124 -4.39 -6.57 -5.68
CA MET A 124 -4.69 -6.28 -4.27
C MET A 124 -4.77 -4.77 -3.96
N SER A 125 -4.82 -3.89 -4.97
CA SER A 125 -4.77 -2.43 -4.80
C SER A 125 -3.54 -1.96 -4.00
N ALA A 126 -2.46 -2.74 -4.02
CA ALA A 126 -1.21 -2.48 -3.31
C ALA A 126 -0.18 -1.87 -4.26
N GLU A 127 -0.54 -0.75 -4.89
CA GLU A 127 0.23 -0.13 -5.99
C GLU A 127 1.64 0.27 -5.56
N PHE A 128 1.80 0.83 -4.36
CA PHE A 128 3.12 1.22 -3.84
C PHE A 128 4.06 0.02 -3.71
N ILE A 129 3.55 -1.11 -3.23
CA ILE A 129 4.32 -2.34 -3.06
C ILE A 129 4.65 -2.94 -4.42
N ALA A 130 3.72 -2.89 -5.39
CA ALA A 130 3.96 -3.32 -6.76
C ALA A 130 5.08 -2.53 -7.44
N VAL A 131 5.12 -1.20 -7.25
CA VAL A 131 6.18 -0.34 -7.79
C VAL A 131 7.53 -0.70 -7.16
N ILE A 132 7.58 -0.85 -5.83
CA ILE A 132 8.81 -1.30 -5.14
C ILE A 132 9.26 -2.67 -5.63
N GLN A 133 8.32 -3.58 -5.89
CA GLN A 133 8.63 -4.91 -6.41
C GLN A 133 9.42 -4.82 -7.72
N ILE A 134 8.97 -3.96 -8.65
CA ILE A 134 9.63 -3.79 -9.94
C ILE A 134 10.96 -3.04 -9.76
N LEU A 135 10.98 -1.93 -9.01
CA LEU A 135 12.18 -1.10 -8.84
C LEU A 135 13.31 -1.81 -8.08
N VAL A 136 12.99 -2.59 -7.06
CA VAL A 136 14.00 -3.23 -6.20
C VAL A 136 14.32 -4.64 -6.70
N TYR A 137 13.31 -5.49 -6.95
CA TYR A 137 13.58 -6.89 -7.31
C TYR A 137 13.98 -7.05 -8.76
N LEU A 138 13.22 -6.48 -9.72
CA LEU A 138 13.56 -6.63 -11.15
C LEU A 138 14.83 -5.87 -11.54
N ALA A 139 15.03 -4.65 -11.02
CA ALA A 139 16.16 -3.81 -11.45
C ALA A 139 17.42 -3.98 -10.61
N SER A 140 17.33 -4.12 -9.28
CA SER A 140 18.52 -4.20 -8.42
C SER A 140 18.90 -5.64 -8.11
N VAL A 141 18.05 -6.36 -7.37
CA VAL A 141 18.37 -7.70 -6.86
C VAL A 141 18.58 -8.70 -8.00
N MET A 142 17.72 -8.68 -9.01
CA MET A 142 17.81 -9.63 -10.12
C MET A 142 19.08 -9.45 -10.95
N LEU A 143 19.49 -8.22 -11.27
CA LEU A 143 20.73 -7.98 -12.00
C LEU A 143 21.96 -8.41 -11.18
N VAL A 144 21.98 -8.15 -9.87
CA VAL A 144 23.07 -8.59 -8.98
C VAL A 144 23.18 -10.12 -8.97
N VAL A 145 22.05 -10.83 -8.85
CA VAL A 145 22.03 -12.29 -8.92
C VAL A 145 22.49 -12.79 -10.29
N LEU A 146 22.07 -12.13 -11.38
CA LEU A 146 22.51 -12.46 -12.74
C LEU A 146 24.03 -12.36 -12.89
N PHE A 147 24.63 -11.27 -12.41
CA PHE A 147 26.08 -11.08 -12.41
C PHE A 147 26.77 -12.12 -11.54
N GLY A 148 26.24 -12.41 -10.36
CA GLY A 148 26.78 -13.44 -9.47
C GLY A 148 26.85 -14.80 -10.14
N ILE A 149 25.75 -15.25 -10.73
CA ILE A 149 25.70 -16.56 -11.41
C ILE A 149 26.64 -16.60 -12.62
N MET A 150 26.73 -15.51 -13.40
CA MET A 150 27.64 -15.46 -14.54
C MET A 150 29.11 -15.54 -14.12
N LEU A 151 29.50 -14.89 -13.02
CA LEU A 151 30.86 -14.94 -12.50
C LEU A 151 31.20 -16.33 -11.94
N THR A 152 30.32 -16.89 -11.11
CA THR A 152 30.54 -18.22 -10.52
C THR A 152 30.62 -19.32 -11.57
N ARG A 153 29.81 -19.27 -12.64
CA ARG A 153 29.81 -20.32 -13.68
C ARG A 153 31.15 -20.45 -14.40
N ARG A 154 31.93 -19.37 -14.53
CA ARG A 154 33.25 -19.44 -15.16
C ARG A 154 34.28 -20.16 -14.30
N GLN A 155 34.18 -20.06 -12.97
CA GLN A 155 35.18 -20.62 -12.06
C GLN A 155 35.09 -22.15 -11.98
N ILE A 156 33.88 -22.70 -12.01
CA ILE A 156 33.63 -24.16 -11.93
C ILE A 156 34.06 -24.95 -13.17
N LEU A 157 34.33 -24.29 -14.30
CA LEU A 157 34.75 -24.96 -15.54
C LEU A 157 36.28 -25.11 -15.67
N GLU A 158 37.05 -24.40 -14.85
CA GLU A 158 38.52 -24.38 -14.92
C GLU A 158 39.16 -25.41 -13.97
N GLU A 159 38.47 -25.80 -12.88
CA GLU A 159 38.98 -26.75 -11.87
C GLU A 159 38.90 -28.23 -12.27
N ASP A 160 38.29 -28.55 -13.42
CA ASP A 160 38.16 -29.93 -13.92
C ASP A 160 39.33 -30.36 -14.85
N PHE A 161 40.41 -29.57 -14.97
CA PHE A 161 41.53 -29.81 -15.88
C PHE A 161 42.88 -30.18 -15.23
N GLU A 162 42.93 -30.48 -13.93
CA GLU A 162 44.11 -31.11 -13.28
C GLU A 162 43.87 -32.57 -12.87
#